data_AF-A0A2A5Y2R4-F1
#
_entry.id   AF-A0A2A5Y2R4-F1
#
_cell.length_a   1.000
_cell.length_b   1.000
_cell.length_c   1.000
_cell.angle_alpha   90.00
_cell.angle_beta   90.00
_cell.angle_gamma   90.00
#
_symmetry.space_group_name_H-M   'P 1'
#
loop_
_entity.id
_entity.type
_entity.pdbx_description
1 polymer ?
#
loop_
_entity_poly.entity_id
_entity_poly.type
_entity_poly.pdbx_seq_one_letter_code
_entity_poly.pdbx_strand_id
1 'polypeptide(L)'
;GITVAFEHFFEEYPKELYVDDAAKTLHAYAWSPNVEPMSFAKQDNNTDSGMIANFAQGLAKTTDMIFYFHGSNKSNSGSSQPLADAANQVKTLMKPPVAHASPEWYAKSEAFGKMAAASDAFADYERHLDYKFEWMRYNQQWEPWYGMLNYGDFLTYYYRNEWQMWTNNEPANDYMWWLQFIRTGNPDYYRVAKASSKHTMDVDNVHWPKDPEYVGDTNESLNALQSAAQPKGSPYVGMGRRHADQHYTSLLSAHVWVAGWVSSYYLDGNHRGLEVAKETANYYVKRVFDEHGLKGRRLYLSVWNLAEVVDATKDPVYKAELMDRVERMIHLQYDADQGNSIVINRYGYSQVYVSNGMRKVIQMTDEPQYRQSIIDHAIRVRDVPPYNHDMESYLSSISSLVLGYEYSGEQSLLEEAVHRAQALKTDPLEKDLWEFEHQAAISEALEEASHLPKREGGFRPAVWQMSNGLRIFGWTSIYNIPYLEYWLDD
;
A
#
# COMPACT_ATOMS: atom_id res chain seq x y z
N GLY A 1 18.69 -9.55 34.52
CA GLY A 1 17.40 -8.85 34.57
C GLY A 1 16.90 -8.68 33.15
N ILE A 2 15.94 -7.79 32.92
CA ILE A 2 15.29 -7.63 31.62
C ILE A 2 15.16 -6.16 31.24
N THR A 3 15.34 -5.86 29.97
CA THR A 3 14.95 -4.60 29.33
C THR A 3 13.83 -4.89 28.35
N VAL A 4 12.79 -4.06 28.35
CA VAL A 4 11.65 -4.14 27.43
C VAL A 4 11.52 -2.82 26.70
N ALA A 5 11.29 -2.86 25.39
CA ALA A 5 11.06 -1.68 24.57
C ALA A 5 9.98 -1.96 23.51
N PHE A 6 9.30 -0.90 23.07
CA PHE A 6 8.32 -0.93 21.98
C PHE A 6 8.89 -0.17 20.78
N GLU A 7 8.93 -0.79 19.59
CA GLU A 7 9.52 -0.18 18.35
C GLU A 7 9.04 1.26 18.16
N HIS A 8 7.73 1.46 18.31
CA HIS A 8 7.03 2.74 18.13
C HIS A 8 6.32 3.15 19.42
N PHE A 9 7.07 3.53 20.45
CA PHE A 9 6.50 3.86 21.77
C PHE A 9 5.59 5.09 21.72
N PHE A 10 6.04 6.18 21.07
CA PHE A 10 5.32 7.45 21.04
C PHE A 10 4.36 7.55 19.86
N GLU A 11 4.79 7.08 18.69
CA GLU A 11 4.00 7.12 17.46
C GLU A 11 2.74 6.27 17.58
N GLU A 12 2.75 5.22 18.41
CA GLU A 12 1.58 4.40 18.70
C GLU A 12 1.09 4.56 20.15
N TYR A 13 1.04 5.79 20.67
CA TYR A 13 0.46 6.09 21.98
C TYR A 13 -0.99 5.54 22.11
N PRO A 14 -1.49 5.23 23.33
CA PRO A 14 -0.95 5.52 24.66
C PRO A 14 -0.28 4.31 25.32
N LYS A 15 0.98 4.04 25.00
CA LYS A 15 1.77 2.96 25.63
C LYS A 15 2.31 3.36 27.00
N GLU A 16 2.58 2.38 27.86
CA GLU A 16 3.15 2.60 29.19
C GLU A 16 4.13 1.50 29.60
N LEU A 17 5.21 1.87 30.28
CA LEU A 17 6.10 0.97 31.00
C LEU A 17 6.02 1.28 32.50
N TYR A 18 5.69 0.29 33.33
CA TYR A 18 5.56 0.45 34.77
C TYR A 18 6.35 -0.63 35.52
N VAL A 19 7.14 -0.22 36.53
CA VAL A 19 7.93 -1.13 37.37
C VAL A 19 7.33 -1.14 38.77
N ASP A 20 6.89 -2.32 39.22
CA ASP A 20 6.53 -2.56 40.62
C ASP A 20 7.71 -3.21 41.33
N ASP A 21 8.48 -2.42 42.07
CA ASP A 21 9.65 -2.92 42.80
C ASP A 21 9.25 -3.82 43.99
N ALA A 22 8.05 -3.64 44.58
CA ALA A 22 7.61 -4.46 45.69
C ALA A 22 7.23 -5.86 45.22
N ALA A 23 6.49 -5.96 44.10
CA ALA A 23 6.12 -7.22 43.47
C ALA A 23 7.24 -7.82 42.59
N LYS A 24 8.29 -7.04 42.30
CA LYS A 24 9.38 -7.38 41.36
C LYS A 24 8.84 -7.69 39.95
N THR A 25 7.87 -6.92 39.48
CA THR A 25 7.28 -7.04 38.14
C THR A 25 7.59 -5.83 37.27
N LEU A 26 7.69 -6.07 35.96
CA LEU A 26 7.73 -5.05 34.91
C LEU A 26 6.51 -5.25 34.03
N HIS A 27 5.69 -4.22 33.91
CA HIS A 27 4.52 -4.19 33.06
C HIS A 27 4.82 -3.35 31.81
N ALA A 28 4.47 -3.90 30.65
CA ALA A 28 4.56 -3.22 29.37
C ALA A 28 3.17 -3.23 28.73
N TYR A 29 2.51 -2.07 28.77
CA TYR A 29 1.15 -1.90 28.31
C TYR A 29 1.16 -1.34 26.90
N ALA A 30 0.61 -2.09 25.94
CA ALA A 30 0.32 -1.56 24.61
C ALA A 30 -0.75 -0.45 24.69
N TRP A 31 -1.72 -0.60 25.59
CA TRP A 31 -2.69 0.43 25.95
C TRP A 31 -2.64 0.67 27.46
N SER A 32 -2.28 1.88 27.87
CA SER A 32 -2.14 2.25 29.28
C SER A 32 -3.45 2.06 30.04
N PRO A 33 -3.43 1.49 31.25
CA PRO A 33 -4.60 1.43 32.13
C PRO A 33 -4.94 2.79 32.77
N ASN A 34 -4.08 3.81 32.60
CA ASN A 34 -4.25 5.15 33.16
C ASN A 34 -4.96 6.13 32.20
N VAL A 35 -5.41 5.63 31.04
CA VAL A 35 -6.23 6.39 30.09
C VAL A 35 -7.56 5.70 29.86
N GLU A 36 -8.50 6.44 29.27
CA GLU A 36 -9.82 5.89 28.94
C GLU A 36 -9.72 4.62 28.07
N PRO A 37 -10.62 3.64 28.24
CA PRO A 37 -10.69 2.49 27.35
C PRO A 37 -10.86 2.92 25.90
N MET A 38 -10.21 2.20 24.99
CA MET A 38 -10.37 2.47 23.56
C MET A 38 -11.83 2.32 23.14
N SER A 39 -12.40 3.40 22.60
CA SER A 39 -13.73 3.39 21.99
C SER A 39 -13.63 3.05 20.51
N PHE A 40 -14.41 2.06 20.09
CA PHE A 40 -14.65 1.72 18.69
C PHE A 40 -16.00 2.24 18.20
N ALA A 41 -16.66 3.12 18.94
CA ALA A 41 -17.89 3.76 18.50
C ALA A 41 -17.61 4.67 17.29
N LYS A 42 -18.63 4.85 16.44
CA LYS A 42 -18.57 5.91 15.44
C LYS A 42 -18.45 7.26 16.14
N GLN A 43 -17.65 8.16 15.58
CA GLN A 43 -17.52 9.52 16.09
C GLN A 43 -18.86 10.27 16.07
N ASP A 44 -19.70 9.97 15.09
CA ASP A 44 -21.03 10.56 14.91
C ASP A 44 -21.99 9.65 14.11
N ASN A 45 -23.23 10.11 13.94
CA ASN A 45 -24.27 9.46 13.14
C ASN A 45 -24.27 9.90 11.67
N ASN A 46 -23.30 10.70 11.23
CA ASN A 46 -23.21 11.11 9.83
C ASN A 46 -22.86 9.90 8.97
N THR A 47 -23.22 10.02 7.69
CA THR A 47 -22.84 9.03 6.69
C THR A 47 -21.40 9.30 6.27
N ASP A 48 -20.58 8.26 6.33
CA ASP A 48 -19.25 8.28 5.71
C ASP A 48 -19.38 7.55 4.39
N SER A 49 -19.21 8.28 3.29
CA SER A 49 -19.19 7.67 1.96
C SER A 49 -20.46 6.88 1.61
N GLY A 50 -21.59 7.34 2.14
CA GLY A 50 -22.91 6.71 1.98
C GLY A 50 -23.18 5.57 2.96
N MET A 51 -22.27 5.27 3.89
CA MET A 51 -22.41 4.21 4.89
C MET A 51 -22.66 4.81 6.28
N ILE A 52 -23.57 4.18 7.03
CA ILE A 52 -23.88 4.57 8.43
C ILE A 52 -23.41 3.51 9.44
N ALA A 53 -23.00 2.34 8.96
CA ALA A 53 -22.63 1.20 9.78
C ALA A 53 -21.26 1.38 10.46
N ASN A 54 -21.04 0.62 11.53
CA ASN A 54 -19.75 0.49 12.20
C ASN A 54 -19.17 -0.88 11.87
N PHE A 55 -17.97 -0.91 11.32
CA PHE A 55 -17.31 -2.13 10.93
C PHE A 55 -16.03 -2.42 11.72
N ALA A 56 -15.88 -1.88 12.94
CA ALA A 56 -14.71 -2.11 13.80
C ALA A 56 -14.49 -3.57 14.20
N GLN A 57 -15.52 -4.41 14.13
CA GLN A 57 -15.37 -5.84 14.38
C GLN A 57 -14.42 -6.46 13.35
N GLY A 58 -13.42 -7.20 13.83
CA GLY A 58 -12.43 -7.84 12.98
C GLY A 58 -11.17 -7.03 12.71
N LEU A 59 -11.00 -5.86 13.33
CA LEU A 59 -9.72 -5.14 13.34
C LEU A 59 -8.62 -5.97 14.01
N ALA A 60 -7.40 -5.81 13.53
CA ALA A 60 -6.19 -6.30 14.19
C ALA A 60 -5.22 -5.14 14.44
N LYS A 61 -4.19 -5.39 15.25
CA LYS A 61 -3.03 -4.52 15.39
C LYS A 61 -1.83 -5.34 15.87
N THR A 62 -0.74 -5.29 15.13
CA THR A 62 0.55 -5.84 15.52
C THR A 62 1.40 -4.76 16.21
N THR A 63 2.01 -5.10 17.34
CA THR A 63 2.95 -4.24 18.06
C THR A 63 4.26 -5.00 18.30
N ASP A 64 5.37 -4.40 17.90
CA ASP A 64 6.70 -4.99 18.05
C ASP A 64 7.29 -4.62 19.41
N MET A 65 7.68 -5.65 20.15
CA MET A 65 8.33 -5.53 21.45
C MET A 65 9.69 -6.22 21.43
N ILE A 66 10.70 -5.55 21.98
CA ILE A 66 12.02 -6.12 22.18
C ILE A 66 12.17 -6.49 23.64
N PHE A 67 12.49 -7.76 23.90
CA PHE A 67 12.89 -8.26 25.20
C PHE A 67 14.38 -8.58 25.19
N TYR A 68 15.16 -7.85 25.98
CA TYR A 68 16.59 -8.06 26.11
C TYR A 68 16.93 -8.56 27.52
N PHE A 69 17.46 -9.77 27.61
CA PHE A 69 17.80 -10.41 28.88
C PHE A 69 19.28 -10.19 29.20
N HIS A 70 19.57 -9.48 30.30
CA HIS A 70 20.93 -9.27 30.76
C HIS A 70 21.33 -10.32 31.80
N GLY A 71 22.56 -10.85 31.68
CA GLY A 71 23.10 -11.90 32.55
C GLY A 71 23.16 -11.47 34.03
N SER A 72 23.05 -12.44 34.93
CA SER A 72 23.34 -12.22 36.35
C SER A 72 24.83 -12.37 36.59
N ASN A 73 25.49 -11.33 37.12
CA ASN A 73 26.84 -11.44 37.66
C ASN A 73 26.89 -12.58 38.70
N LYS A 74 27.39 -13.75 38.32
CA LYS A 74 27.91 -14.76 39.25
C LYS A 74 29.38 -15.03 38.91
N SER A 75 30.20 -14.12 39.45
CA SER A 75 31.64 -14.17 39.76
C SER A 75 32.71 -14.79 38.84
N ASN A 76 32.42 -15.41 37.69
CA ASN A 76 33.47 -16.16 36.95
C ASN A 76 33.72 -15.78 35.48
N SER A 77 33.27 -14.62 35.00
CA SER A 77 33.77 -14.04 33.75
C SER A 77 33.97 -12.54 33.90
N GLY A 78 35.19 -12.05 33.64
CA GLY A 78 35.63 -10.68 33.88
C GLY A 78 35.03 -9.60 32.98
N SER A 79 33.75 -9.70 32.62
CA SER A 79 33.02 -8.60 31.95
C SER A 79 31.60 -8.52 32.49
N SER A 80 31.41 -7.71 33.53
CA SER A 80 30.08 -7.19 33.86
C SER A 80 29.68 -6.21 32.76
N GLN A 81 28.67 -6.53 31.94
CA GLN A 81 28.12 -5.57 30.99
C GLN A 81 27.43 -4.44 31.80
N PRO A 82 27.93 -3.19 31.73
CA PRO A 82 27.30 -2.05 32.37
C PRO A 82 25.86 -1.84 31.87
N LEU A 83 24.97 -1.32 32.72
CA LEU A 83 23.58 -0.98 32.33
C LEU A 83 23.52 -0.03 31.11
N ALA A 84 24.50 0.87 30.97
CA ALA A 84 24.63 1.77 29.83
C ALA A 84 24.81 1.00 28.50
N ASP A 85 25.51 -0.14 28.52
CA ASP A 85 25.73 -0.96 27.34
C ASP A 85 24.45 -1.70 26.94
N ALA A 86 23.62 -2.11 27.90
CA ALA A 86 22.31 -2.72 27.61
C ALA A 86 21.33 -1.71 26.99
N ALA A 87 21.27 -0.48 27.52
CA ALA A 87 20.45 0.59 26.95
C ALA A 87 20.89 0.97 25.52
N ASN A 88 22.21 1.07 25.30
CA ASN A 88 22.75 1.33 23.96
C ASN A 88 22.46 0.19 22.98
N GLN A 89 22.56 -1.07 23.42
CA GLN A 89 22.20 -2.22 22.58
C GLN A 89 20.73 -2.22 22.20
N VAL A 90 19.83 -1.97 23.15
CA VAL A 90 18.40 -1.85 22.88
C VAL A 90 18.15 -0.70 21.90
N LYS A 91 18.76 0.48 22.12
CA LYS A 91 18.65 1.62 21.19
C LYS A 91 19.08 1.26 19.75
N THR A 92 20.13 0.46 19.59
CA THR A 92 20.55 -0.03 18.27
C THR A 92 19.52 -1.00 17.68
N LEU A 93 18.92 -1.87 18.50
CA LEU A 93 17.84 -2.77 18.08
C LEU A 93 16.54 -2.06 17.74
N MET A 94 16.28 -0.87 18.32
CA MET A 94 15.11 -0.03 18.00
C MET A 94 15.16 0.58 16.60
N LYS A 95 16.36 0.79 16.06
CA LYS A 95 16.56 1.38 14.73
C LYS A 95 17.70 0.63 14.02
N PRO A 96 17.49 -0.66 13.69
CA PRO A 96 18.54 -1.47 13.09
C PRO A 96 18.94 -0.88 11.73
N PRO A 97 20.20 -1.07 11.29
CA PRO A 97 20.60 -0.78 9.92
C PRO A 97 19.71 -1.54 8.93
N VAL A 98 19.29 -0.88 7.85
CA VAL A 98 18.50 -1.50 6.80
C VAL A 98 19.47 -2.13 5.80
N ALA A 99 19.53 -3.46 5.77
CA ALA A 99 20.32 -4.19 4.77
C ALA A 99 19.46 -4.44 3.53
N HIS A 100 19.93 -4.03 2.36
CA HIS A 100 19.22 -4.19 1.09
C HIS A 100 20.18 -4.32 -0.09
N ALA A 101 19.69 -4.79 -1.24
CA ALA A 101 20.45 -4.75 -2.48
C ALA A 101 20.54 -3.31 -3.01
N SER A 102 21.49 -3.02 -3.90
CA SER A 102 21.55 -1.67 -4.48
C SER A 102 20.34 -1.43 -5.40
N PRO A 103 19.89 -0.18 -5.58
CA PRO A 103 18.81 0.14 -6.50
C PRO A 103 19.02 -0.39 -7.93
N GLU A 104 20.25 -0.34 -8.43
CA GLU A 104 20.60 -0.84 -9.77
C GLU A 104 20.45 -2.35 -9.87
N TRP A 105 20.67 -3.09 -8.77
CA TRP A 105 20.38 -4.52 -8.74
C TRP A 105 18.89 -4.74 -8.91
N TYR A 106 18.06 -4.05 -8.11
CA TYR A 106 16.61 -4.22 -8.16
C TYR A 106 16.05 -3.93 -9.55
N ALA A 107 16.49 -2.85 -10.19
CA ALA A 107 16.11 -2.51 -11.57
C ALA A 107 16.51 -3.63 -12.57
N LYS A 108 17.76 -4.09 -12.55
CA LYS A 108 18.29 -5.10 -13.48
C LYS A 108 17.66 -6.47 -13.35
N SER A 109 17.09 -6.79 -12.20
CA SER A 109 16.48 -8.10 -11.98
C SER A 109 15.05 -8.22 -12.49
N GLU A 110 14.41 -7.08 -12.76
CA GLU A 110 13.02 -7.00 -13.22
C GLU A 110 12.00 -7.69 -12.28
N ALA A 111 12.38 -7.97 -11.02
CA ALA A 111 11.51 -8.63 -10.04
C ALA A 111 10.24 -7.81 -9.72
N PHE A 112 10.35 -6.49 -9.83
CA PHE A 112 9.27 -5.51 -9.69
C PHE A 112 8.82 -4.94 -11.06
N GLY A 113 9.20 -5.62 -12.14
CA GLY A 113 9.08 -5.14 -13.52
C GLY A 113 10.27 -4.28 -13.96
N LYS A 114 10.24 -3.86 -15.23
CA LYS A 114 11.21 -2.96 -15.84
C LYS A 114 11.02 -1.53 -15.33
N MET A 115 11.50 -1.28 -14.11
CA MET A 115 11.49 0.03 -13.45
C MET A 115 12.93 0.51 -13.25
N ALA A 116 13.14 1.81 -13.40
CA ALA A 116 14.45 2.44 -13.23
C ALA A 116 14.81 2.60 -11.75
N ALA A 117 16.11 2.53 -11.44
CA ALA A 117 16.61 3.12 -10.20
C ALA A 117 16.45 4.65 -10.27
N ALA A 118 16.45 5.35 -9.13
CA ALA A 118 16.44 6.81 -9.13
C ALA A 118 17.76 7.35 -9.74
N SER A 119 17.67 8.36 -10.61
CA SER A 119 18.85 8.92 -11.29
C SER A 119 18.72 10.41 -11.57
N ASP A 120 19.86 11.11 -11.70
CA ASP A 120 19.88 12.54 -12.06
C ASP A 120 19.50 12.80 -13.54
N ALA A 121 19.37 11.76 -14.38
CA ALA A 121 19.11 11.91 -15.81
C ALA A 121 17.72 12.53 -16.07
N PHE A 122 16.75 12.24 -15.21
CA PHE A 122 15.38 12.75 -15.26
C PHE A 122 15.00 13.48 -13.98
N ALA A 123 15.87 14.40 -13.55
CA ALA A 123 15.74 15.10 -12.27
C ALA A 123 14.39 15.83 -12.08
N ASP A 124 13.67 16.20 -13.14
CA ASP A 124 12.34 16.81 -13.06
C ASP A 124 11.24 15.84 -12.65
N TYR A 125 11.31 14.58 -13.08
CA TYR A 125 10.46 13.49 -12.62
C TYR A 125 10.86 12.99 -11.23
N GLU A 126 12.15 12.86 -10.95
CA GLU A 126 12.60 12.44 -9.61
C GLU A 126 12.22 13.47 -8.54
N ARG A 127 12.32 14.77 -8.83
CA ARG A 127 11.78 15.82 -7.93
C ARG A 127 10.28 15.66 -7.69
N HIS A 128 9.51 15.29 -8.70
CA HIS A 128 8.08 15.05 -8.55
C HIS A 128 7.80 13.90 -7.57
N LEU A 129 8.59 12.82 -7.62
CA LEU A 129 8.45 11.71 -6.67
C LEU A 129 8.93 12.10 -5.27
N ASP A 130 10.14 12.63 -5.15
CA ASP A 130 10.78 12.93 -3.88
C ASP A 130 10.01 14.01 -3.10
N TYR A 131 9.62 15.11 -3.74
CA TYR A 131 8.82 16.14 -3.08
C TYR A 131 7.49 15.63 -2.57
N LYS A 132 6.86 14.66 -3.27
CA LYS A 132 5.62 14.05 -2.77
C LYS A 132 5.88 13.26 -1.49
N PHE A 133 6.89 12.39 -1.49
CA PHE A 133 7.19 11.57 -0.32
C PHE A 133 7.66 12.41 0.87
N GLU A 134 8.51 13.41 0.65
CA GLU A 134 8.93 14.33 1.71
C GLU A 134 7.78 15.20 2.23
N TRP A 135 6.85 15.63 1.36
CA TRP A 135 5.60 16.29 1.78
C TRP A 135 4.79 15.43 2.75
N MET A 136 4.62 14.14 2.46
CA MET A 136 3.88 13.23 3.36
C MET A 136 4.62 13.01 4.68
N ARG A 137 5.96 12.86 4.65
CA ARG A 137 6.78 12.71 5.86
C ARG A 137 6.75 13.94 6.73
N TYR A 138 6.78 15.13 6.13
CA TYR A 138 6.67 16.40 6.84
C TYR A 138 5.33 16.49 7.57
N ASN A 139 4.23 16.25 6.86
CA ASN A 139 2.89 16.41 7.46
C ASN A 139 2.60 15.37 8.55
N GLN A 140 3.07 14.13 8.40
CA GLN A 140 2.95 13.14 9.48
C GLN A 140 3.60 13.61 10.79
N GLN A 141 4.66 14.43 10.73
CA GLN A 141 5.32 15.00 11.91
C GLN A 141 4.68 16.32 12.38
N TRP A 142 4.20 17.14 11.44
CA TRP A 142 3.62 18.45 11.70
C TRP A 142 2.20 18.36 12.30
N GLU A 143 1.33 17.58 11.67
CA GLU A 143 0.03 17.16 12.20
C GLU A 143 0.18 15.69 12.60
N PRO A 144 0.51 15.36 13.86
CA PRO A 144 0.96 14.02 14.23
C PRO A 144 -0.09 12.96 13.89
N TRP A 145 0.09 12.28 12.76
CA TRP A 145 -0.71 11.13 12.31
C TRP A 145 -0.29 9.88 13.08
N TYR A 146 -0.34 10.02 14.40
CA TYR A 146 0.10 9.08 15.41
C TYR A 146 -1.10 8.57 16.21
N GLY A 147 -0.88 7.49 16.95
CA GLY A 147 -1.87 6.79 17.75
C GLY A 147 -1.91 5.31 17.39
N MET A 148 -2.32 4.47 18.35
CA MET A 148 -2.33 3.01 18.24
C MET A 148 -2.92 2.49 16.91
N LEU A 149 -4.06 3.03 16.48
CA LEU A 149 -4.72 2.61 15.25
C LEU A 149 -4.47 3.54 14.05
N ASN A 150 -3.75 4.65 14.22
CA ASN A 150 -3.57 5.65 13.16
C ASN A 150 -2.19 5.54 12.52
N TYR A 151 -1.14 5.35 13.34
CA TYR A 151 0.23 5.35 12.85
C TYR A 151 0.45 4.29 11.78
N GLY A 152 1.02 4.74 10.66
CA GLY A 152 1.26 3.97 9.45
C GLY A 152 0.33 4.32 8.28
N ASP A 153 -0.85 4.91 8.53
CA ASP A 153 -1.66 5.49 7.45
C ASP A 153 -1.44 7.00 7.31
N PHE A 154 -2.01 7.55 6.24
CA PHE A 154 -1.87 8.95 5.85
C PHE A 154 -3.23 9.55 5.52
N LEU A 155 -3.36 10.85 5.70
CA LEU A 155 -4.54 11.59 5.23
C LEU A 155 -4.46 11.85 3.73
N THR A 156 -5.63 11.98 3.09
CA THR A 156 -5.72 11.92 1.62
C THR A 156 -6.00 13.27 0.97
N TYR A 157 -6.88 14.09 1.55
CA TYR A 157 -7.26 15.38 0.97
C TYR A 157 -6.62 16.52 1.74
N TYR A 158 -5.97 17.42 1.02
CA TYR A 158 -5.43 18.66 1.57
C TYR A 158 -6.07 19.85 0.87
N TYR A 159 -6.83 20.66 1.61
CA TYR A 159 -7.39 21.90 1.10
C TYR A 159 -7.73 22.85 2.25
N ARG A 160 -7.64 24.16 2.00
CA ARG A 160 -7.80 25.20 3.05
C ARG A 160 -6.86 25.01 4.24
N ASN A 161 -5.65 24.54 3.97
CA ASN A 161 -4.60 24.26 4.97
C ASN A 161 -5.01 23.21 6.02
N GLU A 162 -5.92 22.30 5.67
CA GLU A 162 -6.37 21.21 6.54
C GLU A 162 -6.25 19.88 5.80
N TRP A 163 -5.80 18.86 6.52
CA TRP A 163 -5.88 17.48 6.07
C TRP A 163 -7.18 16.83 6.50
N GLN A 164 -7.72 15.99 5.62
CA GLN A 164 -8.95 15.27 5.87
C GLN A 164 -8.86 13.85 5.36
N MET A 165 -9.54 12.96 6.10
CA MET A 165 -9.87 11.58 5.73
C MET A 165 -8.65 10.65 5.60
N TRP A 166 -8.68 9.57 6.37
CA TRP A 166 -7.70 8.49 6.29
C TRP A 166 -7.77 7.80 4.93
N THR A 167 -6.60 7.50 4.37
CA THR A 167 -6.52 6.99 2.99
C THR A 167 -6.84 5.51 2.90
N ASN A 168 -6.64 4.75 3.98
CA ASN A 168 -6.90 3.32 4.07
C ASN A 168 -6.33 2.57 2.86
N ASN A 169 -5.04 2.79 2.60
CA ASN A 169 -4.26 2.21 1.52
C ASN A 169 -4.75 2.44 0.08
N GLU A 170 -5.60 3.41 -0.25
CA GLU A 170 -5.99 3.62 -1.67
C GLU A 170 -5.02 4.54 -2.43
N PRO A 171 -4.48 4.11 -3.60
CA PRO A 171 -4.26 2.74 -4.06
C PRO A 171 -2.86 2.23 -3.69
N ALA A 172 -2.77 1.20 -2.84
CA ALA A 172 -1.51 0.59 -2.41
C ALA A 172 -0.44 1.61 -1.95
N ASN A 173 -0.81 2.63 -1.16
CA ASN A 173 0.13 3.63 -0.61
C ASN A 173 1.37 2.99 0.01
N ASP A 174 1.18 1.90 0.75
CA ASP A 174 2.28 1.16 1.35
C ASP A 174 3.27 0.62 0.30
N TYR A 175 2.77 0.10 -0.83
CA TYR A 175 3.59 -0.30 -1.96
C TYR A 175 4.32 0.87 -2.65
N MET A 176 3.74 2.08 -2.64
CA MET A 176 4.43 3.27 -3.19
C MET A 176 5.73 3.55 -2.43
N TRP A 177 5.69 3.44 -1.10
CA TRP A 177 6.87 3.60 -0.25
C TRP A 177 7.89 2.49 -0.46
N TRP A 178 7.44 1.23 -0.62
CA TRP A 178 8.33 0.13 -0.98
C TRP A 178 9.00 0.38 -2.33
N LEU A 179 8.26 0.81 -3.34
CA LEU A 179 8.81 1.12 -4.66
C LEU A 179 9.86 2.22 -4.57
N GLN A 180 9.58 3.33 -3.88
CA GLN A 180 10.57 4.41 -3.73
C GLN A 180 11.79 3.98 -2.91
N PHE A 181 11.64 3.14 -1.89
CA PHE A 181 12.77 2.55 -1.17
C PHE A 181 13.65 1.71 -2.10
N ILE A 182 13.05 0.84 -2.92
CA ILE A 182 13.79 -0.01 -3.86
C ILE A 182 14.56 0.84 -4.89
N ARG A 183 13.96 1.95 -5.34
CA ARG A 183 14.58 2.88 -6.31
C ARG A 183 15.73 3.72 -5.75
N THR A 184 15.70 4.04 -4.46
CA THR A 184 16.62 5.03 -3.86
C THR A 184 17.58 4.42 -2.84
N GLY A 185 17.24 3.27 -2.25
CA GLY A 185 17.92 2.73 -1.08
C GLY A 185 17.71 3.56 0.20
N ASN A 186 16.80 4.54 0.20
CA ASN A 186 16.63 5.44 1.33
C ASN A 186 16.01 4.70 2.55
N PRO A 187 16.74 4.55 3.67
CA PRO A 187 16.28 3.78 4.82
C PRO A 187 15.08 4.42 5.54
N ASP A 188 14.81 5.71 5.33
CA ASP A 188 13.62 6.34 5.89
C ASP A 188 12.36 5.91 5.14
N TYR A 189 12.40 5.81 3.81
CA TYR A 189 11.29 5.27 3.03
C TYR A 189 11.00 3.82 3.39
N TYR A 190 12.02 3.00 3.65
CA TYR A 190 11.84 1.64 4.18
C TYR A 190 11.07 1.63 5.51
N ARG A 191 11.42 2.50 6.46
CA ARG A 191 10.77 2.57 7.78
C ARG A 191 9.31 2.97 7.65
N VAL A 192 9.03 3.94 6.79
CA VAL A 192 7.66 4.38 6.48
C VAL A 192 6.88 3.26 5.80
N ALA A 193 7.47 2.57 4.81
CA ALA A 193 6.85 1.44 4.13
C ALA A 193 6.51 0.30 5.11
N LYS A 194 7.43 -0.03 6.02
CA LYS A 194 7.22 -1.04 7.08
C LYS A 194 6.05 -0.67 7.99
N ALA A 195 6.02 0.56 8.50
CA ALA A 195 4.92 1.04 9.35
C ALA A 195 3.58 1.06 8.59
N SER A 196 3.60 1.50 7.32
CA SER A 196 2.40 1.58 6.48
C SER A 196 1.84 0.22 6.11
N SER A 197 2.68 -0.74 5.73
CA SER A 197 2.21 -2.10 5.48
C SER A 197 1.63 -2.74 6.75
N LYS A 198 2.24 -2.54 7.93
CA LYS A 198 1.68 -3.04 9.21
C LYS A 198 0.29 -2.46 9.49
N HIS A 199 0.12 -1.15 9.31
CA HIS A 199 -1.18 -0.51 9.48
C HIS A 199 -2.20 -1.10 8.51
N THR A 200 -1.90 -1.08 7.22
CA THR A 200 -2.87 -1.40 6.17
C THR A 200 -3.25 -2.87 6.16
N MET A 201 -2.34 -3.78 6.52
CA MET A 201 -2.65 -5.20 6.65
C MET A 201 -3.49 -5.50 7.90
N ASP A 202 -3.30 -4.77 9.00
CA ASP A 202 -3.98 -5.05 10.27
C ASP A 202 -5.26 -4.23 10.48
N VAL A 203 -5.15 -2.89 10.46
CA VAL A 203 -6.22 -1.95 10.78
C VAL A 203 -7.16 -1.78 9.58
N ASP A 204 -6.62 -1.65 8.37
CA ASP A 204 -7.44 -1.43 7.17
C ASP A 204 -7.97 -2.72 6.53
N ASN A 205 -8.00 -3.83 7.28
CA ASN A 205 -8.52 -5.11 6.82
C ASN A 205 -9.47 -5.74 7.84
N VAL A 206 -10.18 -6.79 7.42
CA VAL A 206 -11.13 -7.53 8.25
C VAL A 206 -10.56 -8.93 8.50
N HIS A 207 -10.26 -9.25 9.75
CA HIS A 207 -9.63 -10.53 10.12
C HIS A 207 -10.59 -11.52 10.80
N TRP A 208 -11.74 -11.04 11.29
CA TRP A 208 -12.64 -11.83 12.15
C TRP A 208 -14.09 -11.31 12.09
N PRO A 209 -15.13 -12.14 12.34
CA PRO A 209 -15.10 -13.59 12.62
C PRO A 209 -14.69 -14.45 11.43
N LYS A 210 -13.84 -15.46 11.66
CA LYS A 210 -13.46 -16.45 10.66
C LYS A 210 -14.45 -17.61 10.63
N ASP A 211 -14.51 -18.32 9.50
CA ASP A 211 -15.20 -19.59 9.45
C ASP A 211 -14.52 -20.60 10.37
N PRO A 212 -15.26 -21.53 11.00
CA PRO A 212 -14.68 -22.60 11.80
C PRO A 212 -13.72 -23.46 10.97
N GLU A 213 -12.49 -23.66 11.43
CA GLU A 213 -11.51 -24.54 10.78
C GLU A 213 -11.58 -25.95 11.37
N TYR A 214 -11.81 -26.95 10.52
CA TYR A 214 -11.72 -28.37 10.90
C TYR A 214 -10.48 -29.00 10.25
N VAL A 215 -9.42 -29.18 11.05
CA VAL A 215 -8.22 -29.92 10.66
C VAL A 215 -8.41 -31.38 11.08
N GLY A 216 -8.84 -32.22 10.14
CA GLY A 216 -9.33 -33.58 10.40
C GLY A 216 -8.34 -34.55 11.05
N ASP A 217 -7.05 -34.23 11.07
CA ASP A 217 -5.98 -35.11 11.55
C ASP A 217 -5.62 -34.91 13.03
N THR A 218 -6.07 -33.83 13.68
CA THR A 218 -5.73 -33.49 15.07
C THR A 218 -6.94 -33.33 16.00
N ASN A 219 -8.15 -33.52 15.47
CA ASN A 219 -9.40 -33.25 16.15
C ASN A 219 -10.15 -34.55 16.51
N GLU A 220 -10.79 -34.60 17.68
CA GLU A 220 -11.65 -35.73 18.06
C GLU A 220 -12.85 -35.90 17.11
N SER A 221 -13.38 -37.12 16.99
CA SER A 221 -14.44 -37.48 16.01
C SER A 221 -15.73 -36.65 16.11
N LEU A 222 -16.03 -36.07 17.28
CA LEU A 222 -17.20 -35.20 17.50
C LEU A 222 -16.97 -33.74 17.09
N ASN A 223 -15.71 -33.35 16.88
CA ASN A 223 -15.31 -31.97 16.61
C ASN A 223 -15.75 -31.54 15.19
N ALA A 224 -15.90 -32.47 14.25
CA ALA A 224 -16.49 -32.18 12.93
C ALA A 224 -17.95 -31.71 13.05
N LEU A 225 -18.74 -32.36 13.91
CA LEU A 225 -20.15 -32.00 14.16
C LEU A 225 -20.25 -30.66 14.91
N GLN A 226 -19.35 -30.43 15.86
CA GLN A 226 -19.27 -29.17 16.60
C GLN A 226 -18.84 -28.01 15.69
N SER A 227 -17.83 -28.21 14.85
CA SER A 227 -17.38 -27.23 13.85
C SER A 227 -18.46 -26.91 12.82
N ALA A 228 -19.22 -27.92 12.36
CA ALA A 228 -20.34 -27.71 11.44
C ALA A 228 -21.53 -26.97 12.09
N ALA A 229 -21.67 -27.06 13.42
CA ALA A 229 -22.70 -26.37 14.18
C ALA A 229 -22.33 -24.92 14.55
N GLN A 230 -21.05 -24.52 14.41
CA GLN A 230 -20.62 -23.16 14.66
C GLN A 230 -21.15 -22.19 13.58
N PRO A 231 -21.46 -20.94 13.94
CA PRO A 231 -21.90 -19.95 12.96
C PRO A 231 -20.79 -19.71 11.93
N LYS A 232 -21.19 -19.45 10.68
CA LYS A 232 -20.26 -19.00 9.66
C LYS A 232 -19.59 -17.69 10.07
N GLY A 233 -18.35 -17.53 9.65
CA GLY A 233 -17.62 -16.29 9.82
C GLY A 233 -18.22 -15.15 9.00
N SER A 234 -17.63 -13.97 9.15
CA SER A 234 -17.93 -12.83 8.32
C SER A 234 -17.54 -13.15 6.87
N PRO A 235 -18.42 -12.87 5.89
CA PRO A 235 -18.06 -12.99 4.47
C PRO A 235 -16.98 -11.96 4.07
N TYR A 236 -16.70 -10.98 4.93
CA TYR A 236 -15.77 -9.90 4.64
C TYR A 236 -14.35 -10.17 5.14
N VAL A 237 -14.05 -11.32 5.75
CA VAL A 237 -12.66 -11.65 6.15
C VAL A 237 -11.74 -11.60 4.93
N GLY A 238 -10.68 -10.79 4.98
CA GLY A 238 -9.77 -10.49 3.87
C GLY A 238 -10.17 -9.31 2.98
N MET A 239 -11.30 -8.65 3.27
CA MET A 239 -11.76 -7.44 2.56
C MET A 239 -11.26 -6.17 3.27
N GLY A 240 -10.67 -5.26 2.49
CA GLY A 240 -10.13 -4.01 3.03
C GLY A 240 -11.16 -2.90 3.24
N ARG A 241 -10.71 -1.84 3.91
CA ARG A 241 -11.48 -0.64 4.26
C ARG A 241 -11.38 0.40 3.15
N ARG A 242 -12.45 1.17 2.98
CA ARG A 242 -12.43 2.36 2.12
C ARG A 242 -11.93 3.55 2.93
N HIS A 243 -11.20 4.47 2.30
CA HIS A 243 -10.87 5.77 2.89
C HIS A 243 -12.09 6.43 3.53
N ALA A 244 -11.89 6.98 4.72
CA ALA A 244 -12.94 7.31 5.68
C ALA A 244 -12.41 8.23 6.79
N ASP A 245 -13.32 8.85 7.56
CA ASP A 245 -12.94 9.69 8.71
C ASP A 245 -12.43 8.85 9.89
N GLN A 246 -12.86 7.59 9.98
CA GLN A 246 -12.29 6.57 10.87
C GLN A 246 -11.97 5.33 10.04
N HIS A 247 -10.89 4.62 10.37
CA HIS A 247 -10.42 3.45 9.60
C HIS A 247 -11.48 2.36 9.35
N TYR A 248 -12.54 2.31 10.18
CA TYR A 248 -13.53 1.24 10.18
C TYR A 248 -14.98 1.67 9.92
N THR A 249 -15.23 2.90 9.45
CA THR A 249 -16.60 3.39 9.15
C THR A 249 -17.06 3.08 7.73
N SER A 250 -16.13 2.81 6.80
CA SER A 250 -16.45 2.51 5.40
C SER A 250 -15.81 1.21 4.91
N LEU A 251 -16.61 0.38 4.22
CA LEU A 251 -16.20 -0.85 3.57
C LEU A 251 -16.54 -0.81 2.09
N LEU A 252 -15.62 -1.25 1.23
CA LEU A 252 -15.91 -1.38 -0.19
C LEU A 252 -15.19 -2.60 -0.78
N SER A 253 -15.93 -3.39 -1.55
CA SER A 253 -15.42 -4.64 -2.14
C SER A 253 -14.31 -4.49 -3.19
N ALA A 254 -13.90 -3.26 -3.49
CA ALA A 254 -12.84 -2.92 -4.43
C ALA A 254 -11.74 -2.04 -3.79
N HIS A 255 -11.53 -2.20 -2.48
CA HIS A 255 -10.58 -1.43 -1.67
C HIS A 255 -9.74 -2.38 -0.81
N VAL A 256 -8.79 -3.06 -1.45
CA VAL A 256 -7.75 -3.84 -0.75
C VAL A 256 -6.59 -4.03 -1.71
N TRP A 257 -5.37 -3.86 -1.23
CA TRP A 257 -4.15 -3.98 -2.03
C TRP A 257 -3.12 -4.79 -1.25
N VAL A 258 -2.58 -5.83 -1.87
CA VAL A 258 -1.65 -6.77 -1.22
C VAL A 258 -0.19 -6.57 -1.65
N ALA A 259 0.06 -5.76 -2.69
CA ALA A 259 1.40 -5.57 -3.25
C ALA A 259 2.41 -5.07 -2.21
N GLY A 260 2.01 -4.14 -1.34
CA GLY A 260 2.86 -3.65 -0.27
C GLY A 260 3.07 -4.68 0.84
N TRP A 261 2.07 -5.50 1.16
CA TRP A 261 2.19 -6.58 2.15
C TRP A 261 3.12 -7.69 1.68
N VAL A 262 3.04 -8.08 0.40
CA VAL A 262 3.95 -9.04 -0.22
C VAL A 262 5.36 -8.45 -0.35
N SER A 263 5.49 -7.15 -0.64
CA SER A 263 6.79 -6.46 -0.62
C SER A 263 7.40 -6.43 0.79
N SER A 264 6.60 -6.19 1.82
CA SER A 264 7.03 -6.29 3.22
C SER A 264 7.50 -7.72 3.57
N TYR A 265 6.85 -8.76 3.04
CA TYR A 265 7.34 -10.12 3.18
C TYR A 265 8.72 -10.32 2.52
N TYR A 266 8.91 -9.85 1.28
CA TYR A 266 10.17 -10.03 0.55
C TYR A 266 11.34 -9.20 1.08
N LEU A 267 11.08 -7.97 1.50
CA LEU A 267 12.11 -6.96 1.81
C LEU A 267 12.36 -6.79 3.30
N ASP A 268 11.34 -7.00 4.14
CA ASP A 268 11.42 -6.88 5.60
C ASP A 268 11.36 -8.23 6.32
N GLY A 269 11.11 -9.33 5.58
CA GLY A 269 10.92 -10.66 6.18
C GLY A 269 9.64 -10.76 7.01
N ASN A 270 8.68 -9.87 6.79
CA ASN A 270 7.44 -9.81 7.57
C ASN A 270 6.44 -10.90 7.12
N HIS A 271 6.50 -12.06 7.76
CA HIS A 271 5.61 -13.20 7.46
C HIS A 271 4.12 -12.89 7.66
N ARG A 272 3.75 -11.94 8.53
CA ARG A 272 2.37 -11.46 8.70
C ARG A 272 1.83 -10.88 7.38
N GLY A 273 2.67 -10.17 6.62
CA GLY A 273 2.29 -9.63 5.31
C GLY A 273 1.81 -10.71 4.34
N LEU A 274 2.52 -11.83 4.26
CA LEU A 274 2.11 -12.97 3.43
C LEU A 274 0.86 -13.68 3.98
N GLU A 275 0.74 -13.81 5.31
CA GLU A 275 -0.44 -14.38 5.95
C GLU A 275 -1.73 -13.61 5.58
N VAL A 276 -1.71 -12.29 5.73
CA VAL A 276 -2.85 -11.42 5.43
C VAL A 276 -3.11 -11.35 3.93
N ALA A 277 -2.07 -11.34 3.08
CA ALA A 277 -2.25 -11.41 1.63
C ALA A 277 -2.98 -12.69 1.20
N LYS A 278 -2.66 -13.84 1.81
CA LYS A 278 -3.40 -15.10 1.60
C LYS A 278 -4.85 -15.01 2.11
N GLU A 279 -5.10 -14.31 3.22
CA GLU A 279 -6.45 -14.06 3.71
C GLU A 279 -7.30 -13.29 2.68
N THR A 280 -6.74 -12.25 2.07
CA THR A 280 -7.38 -11.52 0.96
C THR A 280 -7.52 -12.37 -0.31
N ALA A 281 -6.57 -13.25 -0.62
CA ALA A 281 -6.73 -14.20 -1.73
C ALA A 281 -7.88 -15.19 -1.47
N ASN A 282 -8.02 -15.69 -0.25
CA ASN A 282 -9.16 -16.53 0.16
C ASN A 282 -10.49 -15.79 0.01
N TYR A 283 -10.55 -14.49 0.33
CA TYR A 283 -11.72 -13.66 0.07
C TYR A 283 -12.13 -13.65 -1.41
N TYR A 284 -11.16 -13.50 -2.33
CA TYR A 284 -11.44 -13.56 -3.76
C TYR A 284 -11.94 -14.93 -4.21
N VAL A 285 -11.32 -16.02 -3.73
CA VAL A 285 -11.74 -17.41 -4.01
C VAL A 285 -13.17 -17.67 -3.53
N LYS A 286 -13.56 -17.10 -2.38
CA LYS A 286 -14.93 -17.23 -1.85
C LYS A 286 -15.98 -16.53 -2.70
N ARG A 287 -15.59 -15.59 -3.58
CA ARG A 287 -16.47 -14.84 -4.48
C ARG A 287 -17.73 -14.29 -3.80
N VAL A 288 -17.58 -13.64 -2.64
CA VAL A 288 -18.72 -13.22 -1.80
C VAL A 288 -19.66 -12.17 -2.42
N PHE A 289 -19.32 -11.66 -3.61
CA PHE A 289 -20.13 -10.74 -4.41
C PHE A 289 -20.58 -11.36 -5.76
N ASP A 290 -20.40 -12.67 -5.96
CA ASP A 290 -20.72 -13.39 -7.19
C ASP A 290 -20.19 -12.66 -8.45
N GLU A 291 -20.99 -12.59 -9.51
CA GLU A 291 -20.67 -11.90 -10.77
C GLU A 291 -20.37 -10.40 -10.60
N HIS A 292 -20.87 -9.75 -9.55
CA HIS A 292 -20.54 -8.35 -9.27
C HIS A 292 -19.07 -8.17 -8.88
N GLY A 293 -18.46 -9.20 -8.26
CA GLY A 293 -17.03 -9.26 -7.94
C GLY A 293 -16.12 -9.54 -9.14
N LEU A 294 -16.68 -9.83 -10.32
CA LEU A 294 -15.97 -10.27 -11.51
C LEU A 294 -16.03 -9.24 -12.66
N LYS A 295 -16.37 -7.97 -12.35
CA LYS A 295 -16.50 -6.90 -13.36
C LYS A 295 -15.87 -5.57 -12.92
N GLY A 296 -15.47 -4.78 -13.90
CA GLY A 296 -14.92 -3.44 -13.72
C GLY A 296 -13.74 -3.40 -12.75
N ARG A 297 -13.63 -2.33 -11.95
CA ARG A 297 -12.54 -2.14 -10.98
C ARG A 297 -12.26 -3.35 -10.08
N ARG A 298 -13.30 -4.08 -9.66
CA ARG A 298 -13.15 -5.28 -8.79
C ARG A 298 -12.35 -6.37 -9.48
N LEU A 299 -12.64 -6.60 -10.77
CA LEU A 299 -11.92 -7.55 -11.59
C LEU A 299 -10.44 -7.14 -11.69
N TYR A 300 -10.17 -5.92 -12.13
CA TYR A 300 -8.81 -5.43 -12.37
C TYR A 300 -7.94 -5.47 -11.11
N LEU A 301 -8.48 -4.99 -9.98
CA LEU A 301 -7.78 -5.01 -8.70
C LEU A 301 -7.54 -6.42 -8.18
N SER A 302 -8.53 -7.31 -8.32
CA SER A 302 -8.37 -8.72 -7.92
C SER A 302 -7.31 -9.45 -8.73
N VAL A 303 -7.18 -9.14 -10.05
CA VAL A 303 -6.12 -9.70 -10.89
C VAL A 303 -4.75 -9.27 -10.38
N TRP A 304 -4.57 -7.98 -10.06
CA TRP A 304 -3.30 -7.52 -9.49
C TRP A 304 -2.99 -8.22 -8.16
N ASN A 305 -3.94 -8.22 -7.22
CA ASN A 305 -3.71 -8.83 -5.91
C ASN A 305 -3.43 -10.34 -5.99
N LEU A 306 -4.22 -11.08 -6.77
CA LEU A 306 -4.02 -12.51 -6.92
C LEU A 306 -2.71 -12.82 -7.65
N ALA A 307 -2.28 -11.99 -8.61
CA ALA A 307 -1.00 -12.18 -9.27
C ALA A 307 0.18 -12.08 -8.29
N GLU A 308 0.17 -11.10 -7.38
CA GLU A 308 1.20 -10.99 -6.33
C GLU A 308 1.18 -12.20 -5.37
N VAL A 309 0.00 -12.66 -4.95
CA VAL A 309 -0.12 -13.82 -4.05
C VAL A 309 0.28 -15.12 -4.74
N VAL A 310 -0.09 -15.32 -6.01
CA VAL A 310 0.32 -16.48 -6.80
C VAL A 310 1.83 -16.47 -6.99
N ASP A 311 2.44 -15.30 -7.24
CA ASP A 311 3.88 -15.19 -7.33
C ASP A 311 4.56 -15.60 -6.01
N ALA A 312 4.05 -15.16 -4.87
CA ALA A 312 4.63 -15.48 -3.55
C ALA A 312 4.43 -16.94 -3.10
N THR A 313 3.28 -17.53 -3.43
CA THR A 313 2.87 -18.83 -2.85
C THR A 313 2.98 -19.99 -3.81
N LYS A 314 2.91 -19.72 -5.12
CA LYS A 314 2.71 -20.72 -6.18
C LYS A 314 1.50 -21.64 -5.96
N ASP A 315 0.52 -21.20 -5.16
CA ASP A 315 -0.64 -22.02 -4.78
C ASP A 315 -1.58 -22.24 -5.99
N PRO A 316 -1.91 -23.51 -6.33
CA PRO A 316 -2.73 -23.82 -7.50
C PRO A 316 -4.18 -23.31 -7.38
N VAL A 317 -4.72 -23.15 -6.16
CA VAL A 317 -6.08 -22.62 -5.95
C VAL A 317 -6.13 -21.14 -6.32
N TYR A 318 -5.17 -20.36 -5.82
CA TYR A 318 -5.07 -18.94 -6.16
C TYR A 318 -4.74 -18.75 -7.64
N LYS A 319 -3.90 -19.62 -8.21
CA LYS A 319 -3.60 -19.60 -9.65
C LYS A 319 -4.87 -19.84 -10.48
N ALA A 320 -5.70 -20.82 -10.13
CA ALA A 320 -6.94 -21.09 -10.84
C ALA A 320 -7.90 -19.88 -10.80
N GLU A 321 -8.07 -19.25 -9.63
CA GLU A 321 -8.92 -18.06 -9.48
C GLU A 321 -8.36 -16.84 -10.25
N LEU A 322 -7.03 -16.65 -10.24
CA LEU A 322 -6.36 -15.62 -11.04
C LEU A 322 -6.64 -15.82 -12.52
N MET A 323 -6.41 -17.03 -13.05
CA MET A 323 -6.55 -17.30 -14.47
C MET A 323 -8.01 -17.17 -14.93
N ASP A 324 -9.01 -17.61 -14.16
CA ASP A 324 -10.43 -17.36 -14.52
C ASP A 324 -10.73 -15.85 -14.65
N ARG A 325 -10.17 -15.01 -13.77
CA ARG A 325 -10.33 -13.56 -13.83
C ARG A 325 -9.61 -12.93 -15.02
N VAL A 326 -8.40 -13.38 -15.34
CA VAL A 326 -7.65 -12.94 -16.52
C VAL A 326 -8.42 -13.29 -17.80
N GLU A 327 -8.89 -14.53 -17.94
CA GLU A 327 -9.66 -14.95 -19.11
C GLU A 327 -10.97 -14.15 -19.26
N ARG A 328 -11.67 -13.86 -18.16
CA ARG A 328 -12.85 -12.97 -18.19
C ARG A 328 -12.49 -11.56 -18.62
N MET A 329 -11.37 -11.02 -18.13
CA MET A 329 -10.91 -9.68 -18.46
C MET A 329 -10.60 -9.56 -19.96
N ILE A 330 -9.97 -10.57 -20.54
CA ILE A 330 -9.65 -10.65 -21.98
C ILE A 330 -10.92 -10.87 -22.81
N HIS A 331 -11.82 -11.75 -22.36
CA HIS A 331 -13.10 -11.96 -23.04
C HIS A 331 -13.90 -10.65 -23.14
N LEU A 332 -13.97 -9.88 -22.06
CA LEU A 332 -14.64 -8.57 -22.03
C LEU A 332 -13.93 -7.55 -22.92
N GLN A 333 -12.60 -7.56 -22.98
CA GLN A 333 -11.81 -6.65 -23.81
C GLN A 333 -12.22 -6.72 -25.30
N TYR A 334 -12.39 -7.95 -25.80
CA TYR A 334 -12.72 -8.21 -27.21
C TYR A 334 -14.23 -8.21 -27.49
N ASP A 335 -15.06 -7.94 -26.48
CA ASP A 335 -16.47 -7.66 -26.70
C ASP A 335 -16.64 -6.33 -27.48
N ALA A 336 -17.65 -6.28 -28.34
CA ALA A 336 -17.92 -5.12 -29.19
C ALA A 336 -18.15 -3.84 -28.37
N ASP A 337 -18.65 -3.95 -27.13
CA ASP A 337 -18.91 -2.81 -26.26
C ASP A 337 -17.62 -2.17 -25.67
N GLN A 338 -16.52 -2.92 -25.57
CA GLN A 338 -15.25 -2.42 -25.00
C GLN A 338 -14.20 -2.04 -26.05
N GLY A 339 -14.32 -2.54 -27.28
CA GLY A 339 -13.51 -2.11 -28.42
C GLY A 339 -12.00 -2.22 -28.17
N ASN A 340 -11.57 -3.39 -27.71
CA ASN A 340 -10.18 -3.73 -27.35
C ASN A 340 -9.62 -3.03 -26.10
N SER A 341 -10.43 -2.28 -25.36
CA SER A 341 -10.01 -1.76 -24.05
C SER A 341 -10.26 -2.79 -22.97
N ILE A 342 -9.24 -3.15 -22.19
CA ILE A 342 -9.39 -3.97 -20.97
C ILE A 342 -10.14 -3.17 -19.90
N VAL A 343 -9.73 -1.91 -19.70
CA VAL A 343 -10.31 -1.02 -18.69
C VAL A 343 -11.49 -0.27 -19.30
N ILE A 344 -12.68 -0.46 -18.72
CA ILE A 344 -13.85 0.30 -19.16
C ILE A 344 -13.75 1.77 -18.77
N ASN A 345 -14.32 2.64 -19.59
CA ASN A 345 -14.32 4.09 -19.39
C ASN A 345 -14.86 4.54 -18.03
N ARG A 346 -15.69 3.76 -17.31
CA ARG A 346 -16.14 4.15 -15.96
C ARG A 346 -15.01 4.18 -14.93
N TYR A 347 -13.98 3.36 -15.13
CA TYR A 347 -12.90 3.12 -14.17
C TYR A 347 -11.53 3.45 -14.80
N GLY A 348 -11.46 4.48 -15.65
CA GLY A 348 -10.25 4.82 -16.40
C GLY A 348 -8.98 5.05 -15.59
N TYR A 349 -9.04 5.28 -14.27
CA TYR A 349 -7.87 5.34 -13.38
C TYR A 349 -7.27 3.96 -13.04
N SER A 350 -8.00 2.87 -13.31
CA SER A 350 -7.61 1.50 -12.95
C SER A 350 -6.58 0.89 -13.92
N GLN A 351 -5.99 1.69 -14.81
CA GLN A 351 -4.97 1.27 -15.77
C GLN A 351 -3.76 0.65 -15.05
N VAL A 352 -3.34 1.26 -13.94
CA VAL A 352 -2.21 0.75 -13.14
C VAL A 352 -2.48 -0.63 -12.53
N TYR A 353 -3.75 -0.98 -12.26
CA TYR A 353 -4.10 -2.31 -11.75
C TYR A 353 -3.90 -3.36 -12.84
N VAL A 354 -4.36 -3.04 -14.05
CA VAL A 354 -4.19 -3.93 -15.22
C VAL A 354 -2.72 -4.05 -15.57
N SER A 355 -1.98 -2.95 -15.67
CA SER A 355 -0.55 -2.96 -15.99
C SER A 355 0.26 -3.79 -14.98
N ASN A 356 0.09 -3.57 -13.68
CA ASN A 356 0.84 -4.34 -12.67
C ASN A 356 0.41 -5.80 -12.61
N GLY A 357 -0.89 -6.09 -12.63
CA GLY A 357 -1.40 -7.47 -12.59
C GLY A 357 -1.00 -8.28 -13.82
N MET A 358 -1.18 -7.73 -15.03
CA MET A 358 -0.86 -8.44 -16.27
C MET A 358 0.65 -8.60 -16.48
N ARG A 359 1.48 -7.66 -16.01
CA ARG A 359 2.94 -7.83 -16.01
C ARG A 359 3.34 -9.12 -15.27
N LYS A 360 2.82 -9.32 -14.06
CA LYS A 360 3.06 -10.54 -13.28
C LYS A 360 2.49 -11.79 -13.95
N VAL A 361 1.28 -11.72 -14.51
CA VAL A 361 0.68 -12.85 -15.25
C VAL A 361 1.57 -13.28 -16.42
N ILE A 362 2.03 -12.34 -17.24
CA ILE A 362 2.88 -12.62 -18.40
C ILE A 362 4.22 -13.24 -17.97
N GLN A 363 4.83 -12.73 -16.89
CA GLN A 363 6.05 -13.32 -16.31
C GLN A 363 5.87 -14.77 -15.84
N MET A 364 4.65 -15.17 -15.46
CA MET A 364 4.36 -16.51 -14.93
C MET A 364 3.90 -17.55 -15.97
N THR A 365 3.36 -17.13 -17.13
CA THR A 365 2.69 -18.06 -18.06
C THR A 365 3.36 -18.16 -19.43
N ASP A 366 4.09 -17.14 -19.87
CA ASP A 366 4.68 -17.05 -21.23
C ASP A 366 3.68 -17.29 -22.39
N GLU A 367 2.40 -16.96 -22.19
CA GLU A 367 1.34 -17.14 -23.19
C GLU A 367 1.24 -15.92 -24.13
N PRO A 368 1.40 -16.09 -25.47
CA PRO A 368 1.41 -14.96 -26.41
C PRO A 368 0.11 -14.12 -26.41
N GLN A 369 -1.03 -14.74 -26.14
CA GLN A 369 -2.33 -14.05 -26.11
C GLN A 369 -2.39 -12.94 -25.05
N TYR A 370 -1.69 -13.09 -23.93
CA TYR A 370 -1.70 -12.09 -22.86
C TYR A 370 -0.86 -10.87 -23.23
N ARG A 371 0.24 -11.08 -23.96
CA ARG A 371 1.02 -9.99 -24.54
C ARG A 371 0.20 -9.24 -25.59
N GLN A 372 -0.47 -9.97 -26.49
CA GLN A 372 -1.32 -9.36 -27.51
C GLN A 372 -2.47 -8.54 -26.92
N SER A 373 -3.13 -9.06 -25.88
CA SER A 373 -4.18 -8.34 -25.13
C SER A 373 -3.69 -6.99 -24.61
N ILE A 374 -2.48 -6.93 -24.04
CA ILE A 374 -1.89 -5.66 -23.57
C ILE A 374 -1.56 -4.70 -24.71
N ILE A 375 -1.04 -5.21 -25.82
CA ILE A 375 -0.72 -4.40 -27.01
C ILE A 375 -2.00 -3.78 -27.57
N ASP A 376 -3.05 -4.57 -27.77
CA ASP A 376 -4.34 -4.09 -28.30
C ASP A 376 -4.98 -3.04 -27.38
N HIS A 377 -4.88 -3.25 -26.06
CA HIS A 377 -5.34 -2.29 -25.06
C HIS A 377 -4.54 -0.98 -25.09
N ALA A 378 -3.22 -1.06 -25.19
CA ALA A 378 -2.35 0.11 -25.25
C ALA A 378 -2.62 0.96 -26.51
N ILE A 379 -2.79 0.31 -27.67
CA ILE A 379 -3.18 0.98 -28.93
C ILE A 379 -4.54 1.67 -28.75
N ARG A 380 -5.51 0.97 -28.14
CA ARG A 380 -6.83 1.56 -27.87
C ARG A 380 -6.74 2.78 -26.95
N VAL A 381 -5.93 2.73 -25.91
CA VAL A 381 -5.72 3.81 -24.94
C VAL A 381 -4.95 5.00 -25.52
N ARG A 382 -4.05 4.75 -26.48
CA ARG A 382 -3.39 5.80 -27.28
C ARG A 382 -4.44 6.54 -28.12
N ASP A 383 -5.24 5.79 -28.88
CA ASP A 383 -6.19 6.34 -29.85
C ASP A 383 -7.44 6.95 -29.19
N VAL A 384 -7.87 6.41 -28.05
CA VAL A 384 -9.03 6.87 -27.27
C VAL A 384 -8.63 7.03 -25.80
N PRO A 385 -8.03 8.19 -25.44
CA PRO A 385 -7.59 8.45 -24.09
C PRO A 385 -8.75 8.48 -23.08
N PRO A 386 -8.57 7.93 -21.87
CA PRO A 386 -9.61 7.96 -20.84
C PRO A 386 -9.62 9.31 -20.08
N TYR A 387 -10.72 10.06 -20.19
CA TYR A 387 -10.90 11.37 -19.52
C TYR A 387 -12.03 11.39 -18.48
N ASN A 388 -12.59 10.24 -18.14
CA ASN A 388 -13.78 10.13 -17.28
C ASN A 388 -13.57 10.59 -15.83
N HIS A 389 -12.32 10.68 -15.36
CA HIS A 389 -11.92 11.30 -14.09
C HIS A 389 -10.79 12.30 -14.33
N ASP A 390 -10.88 13.08 -15.41
CA ASP A 390 -9.91 14.12 -15.80
C ASP A 390 -8.47 13.55 -15.84
N MET A 391 -7.54 14.21 -15.14
CA MET A 391 -6.12 13.84 -15.11
C MET A 391 -5.84 12.51 -14.40
N GLU A 392 -6.72 12.06 -13.50
CA GLU A 392 -6.55 10.78 -12.79
C GLU A 392 -6.57 9.62 -13.80
N SER A 393 -7.59 9.59 -14.65
CA SER A 393 -7.67 8.60 -15.73
C SER A 393 -6.59 8.83 -16.78
N TYR A 394 -6.38 10.08 -17.21
CA TYR A 394 -5.46 10.38 -18.31
C TYR A 394 -4.02 10.02 -17.95
N LEU A 395 -3.51 10.40 -16.78
CA LEU A 395 -2.12 10.12 -16.40
C LEU A 395 -1.92 8.66 -16.01
N SER A 396 -2.92 7.98 -15.43
CA SER A 396 -2.84 6.54 -15.16
C SER A 396 -2.61 5.69 -16.40
N SER A 397 -3.00 6.20 -17.56
CA SER A 397 -2.84 5.48 -18.83
C SER A 397 -1.38 5.34 -19.29
N ILE A 398 -0.46 6.12 -18.72
CA ILE A 398 0.98 6.02 -19.01
C ILE A 398 1.45 4.58 -18.76
N SER A 399 1.02 3.94 -17.67
CA SER A 399 1.38 2.54 -17.37
C SER A 399 0.96 1.55 -18.45
N SER A 400 -0.17 1.80 -19.13
CA SER A 400 -0.65 0.94 -20.21
C SER A 400 0.13 1.16 -21.50
N LEU A 401 0.47 2.43 -21.80
CA LEU A 401 1.26 2.78 -22.98
C LEU A 401 2.69 2.23 -22.87
N VAL A 402 3.33 2.40 -21.70
CA VAL A 402 4.68 1.88 -21.43
C VAL A 402 4.71 0.36 -21.53
N LEU A 403 3.75 -0.34 -20.92
CA LEU A 403 3.69 -1.81 -20.99
C LEU A 403 3.35 -2.32 -22.40
N GLY A 404 2.53 -1.58 -23.15
CA GLY A 404 2.28 -1.87 -24.56
C GLY A 404 3.53 -1.71 -25.41
N TYR A 405 4.31 -0.65 -25.19
CA TYR A 405 5.60 -0.45 -25.83
C TYR A 405 6.57 -1.60 -25.51
N GLU A 406 6.70 -1.98 -24.23
CA GLU A 406 7.56 -3.07 -23.77
C GLU A 406 7.35 -4.37 -24.57
N TYR A 407 6.11 -4.70 -24.94
CA TYR A 407 5.80 -5.94 -25.64
C TYR A 407 5.66 -5.82 -27.17
N SER A 408 5.45 -4.61 -27.71
CA SER A 408 5.28 -4.40 -29.15
C SER A 408 6.49 -3.79 -29.85
N GLY A 409 7.29 -2.99 -29.14
CA GLY A 409 8.28 -2.08 -29.73
C GLY A 409 7.66 -0.94 -30.55
N GLU A 410 6.34 -0.73 -30.47
CA GLU A 410 5.63 0.31 -31.23
C GLU A 410 5.93 1.70 -30.67
N GLN A 411 6.82 2.44 -31.34
CA GLN A 411 7.37 3.69 -30.83
C GLN A 411 6.31 4.75 -30.52
N SER A 412 5.21 4.76 -31.27
CA SER A 412 4.10 5.70 -31.05
C SER A 412 3.43 5.55 -29.68
N LEU A 413 3.54 4.39 -29.02
CA LEU A 413 3.07 4.19 -27.65
C LEU A 413 3.98 4.89 -26.63
N LEU A 414 5.29 4.76 -26.77
CA LEU A 414 6.27 5.43 -25.90
C LEU A 414 6.23 6.94 -26.08
N GLU A 415 6.14 7.41 -27.33
CA GLU A 415 6.01 8.85 -27.64
C GLU A 415 4.78 9.46 -26.96
N GLU A 416 3.63 8.79 -27.02
CA GLU A 416 2.43 9.25 -26.33
C GLU A 416 2.58 9.17 -24.80
N ALA A 417 3.23 8.13 -24.26
CA ALA A 417 3.52 8.03 -22.83
C ALA A 417 4.37 9.22 -22.34
N VAL A 418 5.43 9.57 -23.07
CA VAL A 418 6.31 10.72 -22.79
C VAL A 418 5.56 12.03 -22.91
N HIS A 419 4.69 12.17 -23.91
CA HIS A 419 3.85 13.36 -24.08
C HIS A 419 2.92 13.55 -22.88
N ARG A 420 2.22 12.49 -22.44
CA ARG A 420 1.34 12.52 -21.24
C ARG A 420 2.14 12.84 -19.98
N ALA A 421 3.33 12.27 -19.85
CA ALA A 421 4.18 12.42 -18.68
C ALA A 421 4.74 13.85 -18.51
N GLN A 422 4.72 14.72 -19.52
CA GLN A 422 5.20 16.11 -19.35
C GLN A 422 4.50 16.84 -18.20
N ALA A 423 3.24 16.53 -17.92
CA ALA A 423 2.49 17.10 -16.79
C ALA A 423 3.01 16.67 -15.41
N LEU A 424 3.83 15.61 -15.34
CA LEU A 424 4.41 15.06 -14.12
C LEU A 424 5.79 15.64 -13.79
N LYS A 425 6.28 16.59 -14.58
CA LYS A 425 7.53 17.30 -14.29
C LYS A 425 7.31 18.30 -13.17
N THR A 426 8.34 18.49 -12.36
CA THR A 426 8.33 19.46 -11.25
C THR A 426 9.62 20.27 -11.26
N ASP A 427 9.47 21.60 -11.18
CA ASP A 427 10.61 22.52 -11.09
C ASP A 427 11.27 22.45 -9.70
N PRO A 428 12.54 22.87 -9.55
CA PRO A 428 13.17 22.94 -8.24
C PRO A 428 12.46 23.94 -7.31
N LEU A 429 12.30 23.58 -6.03
CA LEU A 429 11.91 24.53 -4.99
C LEU A 429 13.03 25.55 -4.74
N GLU A 430 12.66 26.73 -4.22
CA GLU A 430 13.62 27.79 -3.88
C GLU A 430 14.62 27.42 -2.77
N LYS A 431 14.28 26.42 -1.96
CA LYS A 431 15.06 25.89 -0.82
C LYS A 431 14.59 24.48 -0.49
N ASP A 432 15.27 23.84 0.48
CA ASP A 432 14.88 22.51 0.94
C ASP A 432 13.47 22.51 1.55
N LEU A 433 12.69 21.46 1.30
CA LEU A 433 11.30 21.35 1.76
C LEU A 433 11.18 21.45 3.28
N TRP A 434 12.17 20.97 4.02
CA TRP A 434 12.20 21.00 5.49
C TRP A 434 12.63 22.35 6.07
N GLU A 435 13.05 23.31 5.24
CA GLU A 435 13.40 24.68 5.66
C GLU A 435 12.22 25.66 5.61
N PHE A 436 11.05 25.21 5.15
CA PHE A 436 9.82 26.00 5.22
C PHE A 436 9.23 25.99 6.63
N GLU A 437 8.65 27.13 7.06
CA GLU A 437 8.21 27.30 8.45
C GLU A 437 6.92 26.53 8.81
N HIS A 438 6.04 26.28 7.82
CA HIS A 438 4.75 25.65 8.04
C HIS A 438 4.18 25.00 6.77
N GLN A 439 3.23 24.06 6.96
CA GLN A 439 2.64 23.26 5.88
C GLN A 439 2.06 24.08 4.71
N ALA A 440 1.43 25.23 5.01
CA ALA A 440 0.83 26.07 3.97
C ALA A 440 1.87 26.66 2.99
N ALA A 441 3.06 27.04 3.49
CA ALA A 441 4.11 27.60 2.65
C ALA A 441 4.73 26.52 1.74
N ILE A 442 4.89 25.30 2.27
CA ILE A 442 5.32 24.15 1.46
C ILE A 442 4.28 23.85 0.38
N SER A 443 2.99 23.78 0.75
CA SER A 443 1.93 23.53 -0.22
C SER A 443 1.91 24.57 -1.34
N GLU A 444 2.06 25.85 -1.03
CA GLU A 444 2.11 26.91 -2.04
C GLU A 444 3.32 26.73 -2.97
N ALA A 445 4.51 26.47 -2.42
CA ALA A 445 5.72 26.25 -3.19
C ALA A 445 5.65 25.00 -4.09
N LEU A 446 5.06 23.90 -3.58
CA LEU A 446 4.83 22.67 -4.36
C LEU A 446 3.87 22.91 -5.54
N GLU A 447 2.79 23.68 -5.31
CA GLU A 447 1.81 24.00 -6.36
C GLU A 447 2.31 25.06 -7.36
N GLU A 448 3.34 25.83 -7.00
CA GLU A 448 4.04 26.73 -7.92
C GLU A 448 5.04 25.98 -8.80
N ALA A 449 5.80 25.03 -8.22
CA ALA A 449 6.79 24.23 -8.94
C ALA A 449 6.18 23.10 -9.80
N SER A 450 4.98 22.63 -9.46
CA SER A 450 4.33 21.51 -10.16
C SER A 450 3.77 21.90 -11.52
N HIS A 451 4.03 21.08 -12.55
CA HIS A 451 3.46 21.26 -13.90
C HIS A 451 2.06 20.63 -14.06
N LEU A 452 1.53 19.99 -13.02
CA LEU A 452 0.20 19.39 -13.05
C LEU A 452 -0.88 20.45 -13.36
N PRO A 453 -1.81 20.18 -14.28
CA PRO A 453 -2.86 21.12 -14.64
C PRO A 453 -3.74 21.50 -13.45
N LYS A 454 -4.04 22.79 -13.29
CA LYS A 454 -4.97 23.27 -12.26
C LYS A 454 -6.41 23.14 -12.76
N ARG A 455 -7.34 22.89 -11.84
CA ARG A 455 -8.78 22.89 -12.16
C ARG A 455 -9.37 24.27 -11.89
N GLU A 456 -9.92 24.91 -12.93
CA GLU A 456 -10.64 26.17 -12.79
C GLU A 456 -12.07 25.96 -12.26
N GLY A 457 -12.54 26.87 -11.38
CA GLY A 457 -13.95 26.97 -10.99
C GLY A 457 -14.51 25.83 -10.10
N GLY A 458 -13.68 24.92 -9.60
CA GLY A 458 -14.09 23.85 -8.69
C GLY A 458 -14.28 24.32 -7.24
N PHE A 459 -15.25 23.74 -6.52
CA PHE A 459 -15.42 23.99 -5.08
C PHE A 459 -14.24 23.50 -4.23
N ARG A 460 -13.59 22.42 -4.69
CA ARG A 460 -12.34 21.89 -4.14
C ARG A 460 -11.23 22.00 -5.19
N PRO A 461 -9.97 22.12 -4.77
CA PRO A 461 -8.84 22.01 -5.68
C PRO A 461 -8.83 20.66 -6.41
N ALA A 462 -8.07 20.58 -7.49
CA ALA A 462 -7.91 19.34 -8.26
C ALA A 462 -7.33 18.24 -7.36
N VAL A 463 -7.95 17.06 -7.35
CA VAL A 463 -7.52 15.95 -6.47
C VAL A 463 -6.14 15.39 -6.85
N TRP A 464 -5.68 15.64 -8.07
CA TRP A 464 -4.35 15.26 -8.56
C TRP A 464 -3.25 16.26 -8.21
N GLN A 465 -3.55 17.37 -7.52
CA GLN A 465 -2.56 18.36 -7.12
C GLN A 465 -1.41 17.79 -6.28
N MET A 466 -0.27 18.45 -6.36
CA MET A 466 0.96 18.05 -5.69
C MET A 466 0.88 18.18 -4.16
N SER A 467 0.00 19.01 -3.64
CA SER A 467 -0.27 19.15 -2.21
C SER A 467 -1.25 18.12 -1.63
N ASN A 468 -2.00 17.39 -2.45
CA ASN A 468 -2.85 16.29 -1.95
C ASN A 468 -2.03 15.07 -1.53
N GLY A 469 -2.67 14.13 -0.83
CA GLY A 469 -2.06 12.90 -0.36
C GLY A 469 -1.72 11.90 -1.48
N LEU A 470 -1.30 10.70 -1.07
CA LEU A 470 -0.77 9.68 -1.98
C LEU A 470 -1.81 9.01 -2.88
N ARG A 471 -3.11 9.20 -2.60
CA ARG A 471 -4.19 8.50 -3.31
C ARG A 471 -4.16 8.71 -4.82
N ILE A 472 -4.27 9.96 -5.28
CA ILE A 472 -4.25 10.22 -6.72
C ILE A 472 -2.84 10.10 -7.30
N PHE A 473 -1.82 10.42 -6.48
CA PHE A 473 -0.43 10.27 -6.84
C PHE A 473 -0.06 8.83 -7.24
N GLY A 474 -0.64 7.82 -6.57
CA GLY A 474 -0.51 6.41 -6.95
C GLY A 474 -0.87 6.14 -8.40
N TRP A 475 -2.09 6.51 -8.80
CA TRP A 475 -2.57 6.29 -10.17
C TRP A 475 -1.82 7.13 -11.20
N THR A 476 -1.45 8.35 -10.86
CA THR A 476 -0.95 9.33 -11.83
C THR A 476 0.56 9.34 -11.97
N SER A 477 1.32 8.95 -10.94
CA SER A 477 2.73 9.31 -10.83
C SER A 477 3.63 8.11 -10.50
N ILE A 478 3.68 7.64 -9.26
CA ILE A 478 4.65 6.63 -8.81
C ILE A 478 4.49 5.25 -9.48
N TYR A 479 3.31 4.89 -9.98
CA TYR A 479 3.14 3.67 -10.79
C TYR A 479 3.37 3.86 -12.29
N ASN A 480 3.76 5.06 -12.71
CA ASN A 480 4.06 5.42 -14.10
C ASN A 480 5.54 5.80 -14.27
N ILE A 481 6.00 6.81 -13.54
CA ILE A 481 7.32 7.44 -13.70
C ILE A 481 8.47 6.40 -13.68
N PRO A 482 8.60 5.52 -12.68
CA PRO A 482 9.71 4.57 -12.64
C PRO A 482 9.78 3.65 -13.86
N TYR A 483 8.62 3.25 -14.38
CA TYR A 483 8.52 2.36 -15.53
C TYR A 483 8.74 3.11 -16.84
N LEU A 484 8.36 4.39 -16.91
CA LEU A 484 8.66 5.24 -18.05
C LEU A 484 10.16 5.50 -18.16
N GLU A 485 10.79 5.92 -17.06
CA GLU A 485 12.22 6.25 -17.00
C GLU A 485 13.10 5.08 -17.43
N TYR A 486 12.72 3.85 -17.10
CA TYR A 486 13.42 2.64 -17.56
C TYR A 486 13.63 2.63 -19.07
N TRP A 487 12.62 3.06 -19.85
CA TRP A 487 12.67 3.10 -21.31
C TRP A 487 13.21 4.41 -21.88
N LEU A 488 13.44 5.42 -21.04
CA LEU A 488 14.11 6.65 -21.44
C LEU A 488 15.62 6.58 -21.25
N ASP A 489 16.09 5.72 -20.34
CA ASP A 489 17.50 5.42 -20.11
C ASP A 489 18.10 4.40 -21.11
N ASP A 490 17.25 3.74 -21.92
CA ASP A 490 17.56 2.58 -22.80
C ASP A 490 17.96 2.93 -24.26
#